data_AF-K9TRK2-F1
#
_entry.id   AF-K9TRK2-F1
#
_cell.length_a   1.000
_cell.length_b   1.000
_cell.length_c   1.000
_cell.angle_alpha   90.00
_cell.angle_beta   90.00
_cell.angle_gamma   90.00
#
_symmetry.space_group_name_H-M   'P 1'
#
loop_
_entity.id
_entity.type
_entity.pdbx_description
1 polymer ?
#
loop_
_entity_poly.entity_id
_entity_poly.type
_entity_poly.pdbx_seq_one_letter_code
_entity_poly.pdbx_strand_id
1 'polypeptide(L)'
;MTKRRRLSDVVNQELTEPAPAAEIEPTPAVEQPEPTPAAESETVPAKQPAEEPTPAAKQPTPTKSQSTSKSKTTPHYLTLVRKETRLKEEQFDELSKLSRKLNRQRKSTGDRITENTLIRVAIDLLLSQSDKLEGKTENELRESLSLPPDE
;
A
#
# COMPACT_ATOMS: atom_id res chain seq x y z
N MET A 1 14.65 -32.40 -27.59
CA MET A 1 15.04 -31.38 -26.59
C MET A 1 14.11 -30.18 -26.72
N THR A 2 13.09 -30.09 -25.87
CA THR A 2 12.02 -29.07 -26.01
C THR A 2 12.31 -27.92 -25.06
N LYS A 3 12.71 -26.76 -25.61
CA LYS A 3 12.99 -25.53 -24.83
C LYS A 3 11.67 -24.97 -24.29
N ARG A 4 11.51 -24.90 -22.96
CA ARG A 4 10.40 -24.20 -22.30
C ARG A 4 10.57 -22.69 -22.52
N ARG A 5 9.63 -22.06 -23.22
CA ARG A 5 9.48 -20.59 -23.24
C ARG A 5 9.17 -20.10 -21.83
N ARG A 6 9.78 -18.99 -21.41
CA ARG A 6 9.54 -18.39 -20.09
C ARG A 6 8.25 -17.55 -20.17
N LEU A 7 7.49 -17.53 -19.08
CA LEU A 7 6.24 -16.77 -18.95
C LEU A 7 6.43 -15.25 -19.14
N SER A 8 7.66 -14.74 -19.09
CA SER A 8 8.01 -13.36 -19.39
C SER A 8 7.91 -13.00 -20.88
N ASP A 9 7.89 -13.98 -21.77
CA ASP A 9 7.95 -13.75 -23.22
C ASP A 9 6.56 -13.61 -23.87
N VAL A 10 5.48 -13.85 -23.11
CA VAL A 10 4.09 -13.84 -23.60
C VAL A 10 3.36 -12.53 -23.26
N VAL A 11 3.89 -11.73 -22.32
CA VAL A 11 3.20 -10.54 -21.80
C VAL A 11 3.41 -9.28 -22.66
N ASN A 12 4.35 -9.30 -23.61
CA ASN A 12 4.70 -8.13 -24.42
C ASN A 12 4.37 -8.27 -25.92
N GLN A 13 3.50 -9.20 -26.29
CA GLN A 13 3.22 -9.51 -27.69
C GLN A 13 1.72 -9.47 -27.98
N GLU A 14 1.13 -8.28 -27.93
CA GLU A 14 -0.02 -7.87 -28.76
C GLU A 14 -0.51 -6.48 -28.34
N LEU A 15 0.05 -5.44 -28.98
CA LEU A 15 -0.68 -4.21 -29.32
C LEU A 15 0.13 -3.48 -30.40
N THR A 16 0.10 -4.01 -31.62
CA THR A 16 0.59 -3.26 -32.80
C THR A 16 -0.20 -3.71 -34.01
N GLU A 17 -1.14 -2.87 -34.43
CA GLU A 17 -1.66 -2.83 -35.79
C GLU A 17 -1.80 -1.35 -36.24
N PRO A 18 -1.74 -1.08 -37.56
CA PRO A 18 -1.00 0.07 -38.11
C PRO A 18 -1.84 1.30 -38.48
N ALA A 19 -1.12 2.41 -38.71
CA ALA A 19 -1.57 3.74 -39.15
C ALA A 19 -2.27 3.75 -40.55
N PRO A 20 -2.87 4.88 -41.01
CA PRO A 20 -2.04 5.94 -41.64
C PRO A 20 -2.55 7.42 -41.57
N ALA A 21 -1.56 8.31 -41.66
CA ALA A 21 -1.47 9.54 -42.48
C ALA A 21 -2.16 10.89 -42.11
N ALA A 22 -1.35 11.94 -42.34
CA ALA A 22 -1.59 13.39 -42.46
C ALA A 22 -1.84 14.15 -41.14
N GLU A 23 -1.19 15.27 -40.80
CA GLU A 23 -0.70 16.38 -41.64
C GLU A 23 0.35 17.19 -40.82
N ILE A 24 1.50 17.51 -41.42
CA ILE A 24 2.54 18.38 -40.84
C ILE A 24 2.50 19.69 -41.62
N GLU A 25 2.27 20.80 -40.92
CA GLU A 25 2.53 22.16 -41.41
C GLU A 25 3.51 22.86 -40.42
N PRO A 26 4.61 23.46 -40.92
CA PRO A 26 5.70 24.02 -40.11
C PRO A 26 5.59 25.55 -39.95
N THR A 27 6.34 26.14 -38.99
CA THR A 27 7.01 27.49 -39.01
C THR A 27 7.34 27.98 -37.57
N PRO A 28 8.20 29.00 -37.33
CA PRO A 28 9.67 28.89 -37.34
C PRO A 28 10.34 29.56 -36.10
N ALA A 29 11.67 29.63 -36.15
CA ALA A 29 12.66 30.15 -35.19
C ALA A 29 12.49 31.60 -34.69
N VAL A 30 13.23 31.93 -33.61
CA VAL A 30 13.82 33.23 -33.14
C VAL A 30 14.00 33.11 -31.60
N GLU A 31 15.07 33.45 -30.88
CA GLU A 31 16.41 34.00 -31.12
C GLU A 31 17.09 34.08 -29.73
N GLN A 32 18.38 33.71 -29.62
CA GLN A 32 19.21 33.99 -28.43
C GLN A 32 19.65 35.47 -28.45
N PRO A 33 20.06 36.03 -27.30
CA PRO A 33 21.45 36.48 -27.24
C PRO A 33 22.16 36.23 -25.89
N GLU A 34 23.42 35.79 -25.97
CA GLU A 34 24.51 35.94 -24.98
C GLU A 34 25.12 37.37 -25.06
N PRO A 35 26.07 37.91 -24.21
CA PRO A 35 27.19 37.18 -23.55
C PRO A 35 27.88 37.72 -22.23
N THR A 36 28.54 36.81 -21.47
CA THR A 36 29.81 36.86 -20.65
C THR A 36 30.11 37.95 -19.56
N PRO A 37 31.17 37.85 -18.67
CA PRO A 37 32.23 36.80 -18.48
C PRO A 37 32.65 36.44 -17.01
N ALA A 38 33.61 35.50 -16.91
CA ALA A 38 34.61 35.25 -15.84
C ALA A 38 34.19 34.33 -14.66
N ALA A 39 34.95 33.31 -14.22
CA ALA A 39 36.30 32.85 -14.53
C ALA A 39 36.49 31.35 -14.15
N GLU A 40 37.44 30.73 -14.85
CA GLU A 40 38.05 29.39 -14.78
C GLU A 40 38.67 29.06 -13.40
N SER A 41 38.48 27.84 -12.86
CA SER A 41 39.35 26.62 -12.93
C SER A 41 40.39 26.52 -11.80
N GLU A 42 40.42 25.37 -11.11
CA GLU A 42 41.61 24.62 -10.58
C GLU A 42 41.11 23.49 -9.63
N THR A 43 41.09 22.21 -10.05
CA THR A 43 42.12 21.15 -9.93
C THR A 43 42.28 20.46 -8.55
N VAL A 44 41.82 19.18 -8.50
CA VAL A 44 42.33 17.94 -7.80
C VAL A 44 42.61 17.93 -6.27
N PRO A 45 42.76 16.78 -5.55
CA PRO A 45 42.53 15.36 -5.87
C PRO A 45 41.84 14.51 -4.75
N ALA A 46 41.64 13.23 -5.08
CA ALA A 46 41.08 12.13 -4.30
C ALA A 46 41.60 11.93 -2.85
N LYS A 47 40.69 11.47 -1.98
CA LYS A 47 41.00 10.62 -0.82
C LYS A 47 39.79 9.75 -0.44
N GLN A 48 39.92 8.42 -0.60
CA GLN A 48 39.10 7.41 0.07
C GLN A 48 39.22 7.56 1.60
N PRO A 49 38.19 7.24 2.41
CA PRO A 49 37.99 5.84 2.83
C PRO A 49 36.53 5.45 3.19
N ALA A 50 36.18 4.18 3.03
CA ALA A 50 35.52 3.35 4.05
C ALA A 50 34.91 2.10 3.41
N GLU A 51 35.47 0.94 3.77
CA GLU A 51 34.80 -0.35 3.64
C GLU A 51 33.54 -0.35 4.51
N GLU A 52 32.37 -0.56 3.90
CA GLU A 52 31.16 -0.90 4.63
C GLU A 52 31.15 -2.41 4.91
N PRO A 53 31.17 -2.86 6.18
CA PRO A 53 30.86 -4.25 6.49
C PRO A 53 29.38 -4.49 6.24
N THR A 54 29.10 -5.25 5.18
CA THR A 54 27.80 -5.86 4.89
C THR A 54 27.23 -6.56 6.13
N PRO A 55 26.06 -6.14 6.67
CA PRO A 55 25.37 -6.95 7.65
C PRO A 55 24.67 -8.10 6.91
N ALA A 56 25.19 -9.30 7.14
CA ALA A 56 24.63 -10.56 6.68
C ALA A 56 23.11 -10.63 6.90
N ALA A 57 22.35 -10.60 5.81
CA ALA A 57 20.91 -10.85 5.80
C ALA A 57 20.65 -12.30 6.22
N LYS A 58 20.31 -12.50 7.49
CA LYS A 58 19.73 -13.75 7.99
C LYS A 58 18.34 -13.91 7.37
N GLN A 59 18.24 -14.78 6.36
CA GLN A 59 16.97 -15.24 5.81
C GLN A 59 16.15 -15.88 6.94
N PRO A 60 14.88 -15.46 7.17
CA PRO A 60 13.99 -16.22 8.04
C PRO A 60 13.63 -17.53 7.33
N THR A 61 14.07 -18.63 7.91
CA THR A 61 13.67 -19.98 7.52
C THR A 61 12.14 -20.14 7.71
N PRO A 62 11.42 -20.79 6.78
CA PRO A 62 9.99 -21.03 6.95
C PRO A 62 9.79 -22.04 8.09
N THR A 63 9.35 -21.55 9.24
CA THR A 63 8.93 -22.38 10.37
C THR A 63 7.78 -23.29 9.95
N LYS A 64 8.07 -24.58 10.04
CA LYS A 64 7.20 -25.75 9.81
C LYS A 64 5.82 -25.55 10.45
N SER A 65 4.80 -25.25 9.65
CA SER A 65 3.41 -25.27 10.09
C SER A 65 3.01 -26.70 10.44
N GLN A 66 2.81 -26.95 11.74
CA GLN A 66 2.21 -28.19 12.22
C GLN A 66 0.74 -28.23 11.75
N SER A 67 0.51 -29.02 10.70
CA SER A 67 -0.82 -29.36 10.21
C SER A 67 -1.52 -30.25 11.22
N THR A 68 -2.36 -29.66 12.08
CA THR A 68 -3.41 -30.44 12.72
C THR A 68 -4.57 -30.54 11.72
N SER A 69 -4.94 -31.77 11.41
CA SER A 69 -6.01 -32.13 10.49
C SER A 69 -7.30 -31.39 10.82
N LYS A 70 -7.66 -30.42 9.98
CA LYS A 70 -8.98 -29.80 9.96
C LYS A 70 -9.58 -30.05 8.58
N SER A 71 -10.86 -30.39 8.58
CA SER A 71 -11.73 -30.46 7.40
C SER A 71 -11.46 -29.29 6.45
N LYS A 72 -11.74 -29.49 5.15
CA LYS A 72 -11.61 -28.48 4.09
C LYS A 72 -12.53 -27.27 4.34
N THR A 73 -12.20 -26.45 5.32
CA THR A 73 -12.87 -25.17 5.57
C THR A 73 -12.15 -24.14 4.72
N THR A 74 -12.89 -23.49 3.82
CA THR A 74 -12.40 -22.35 3.05
C THR A 74 -11.81 -21.32 4.02
N PRO A 75 -10.56 -20.86 3.82
CA PRO A 75 -9.97 -19.82 4.64
C PRO A 75 -10.89 -18.60 4.75
N HIS A 76 -11.03 -18.03 5.96
CA HIS A 76 -11.97 -16.92 6.18
C HIS A 76 -11.70 -15.71 5.26
N TYR A 77 -10.45 -15.44 4.90
CA TYR A 77 -10.15 -14.32 4.00
C TYR A 77 -10.72 -14.48 2.58
N LEU A 78 -10.96 -15.72 2.11
CA LEU A 78 -11.55 -15.98 0.80
C LEU A 78 -13.07 -15.74 0.79
N THR A 79 -13.70 -15.57 1.96
CA THR A 79 -15.12 -15.23 2.06
C THR A 79 -15.36 -13.71 2.10
N LEU A 80 -14.30 -12.91 2.03
CA LEU A 80 -14.33 -11.46 2.23
C LEU A 80 -13.87 -10.72 0.97
N VAL A 81 -14.43 -9.52 0.77
CA VAL A 81 -14.03 -8.63 -0.32
C VAL A 81 -12.97 -7.65 0.19
N ARG A 82 -11.93 -7.39 -0.63
CA ARG A 82 -10.91 -6.38 -0.33
C ARG A 82 -11.48 -4.99 -0.56
N LYS A 83 -11.48 -4.17 0.50
CA LYS A 83 -11.71 -2.72 0.42
C LYS A 83 -10.51 -2.00 1.03
N GLU A 84 -10.10 -0.90 0.40
CA GLU A 84 -9.06 -0.02 0.90
C GLU A 84 -9.68 1.27 1.43
N THR A 85 -9.22 1.70 2.60
CA THR A 85 -9.63 2.94 3.26
C THR A 85 -8.41 3.59 3.90
N ARG A 86 -8.36 4.92 3.93
CA ARG A 86 -7.33 5.67 4.65
C ARG A 86 -7.88 5.99 6.03
N LEU A 87 -7.08 5.72 7.07
CA LEU A 87 -7.41 6.03 8.47
C LEU A 87 -6.47 7.13 8.95
N LYS A 88 -6.93 7.93 9.92
CA LYS A 88 -6.06 8.83 10.67
C LYS A 88 -5.04 8.02 11.46
N GLU A 89 -3.86 8.59 11.71
CA GLU A 89 -2.78 7.92 12.47
C GLU A 89 -3.25 7.52 13.86
N GLU A 90 -3.95 8.42 14.55
CA GLU A 90 -4.54 8.17 15.87
C GLU A 90 -5.53 7.01 15.87
N GLN A 91 -6.38 6.90 14.84
CA GLN A 91 -7.32 5.78 14.70
C GLN A 91 -6.56 4.44 14.56
N PHE A 92 -5.49 4.43 13.76
CA PHE A 92 -4.67 3.23 13.56
C PHE A 92 -3.95 2.81 14.85
N ASP A 93 -3.42 3.78 15.59
CA ASP A 93 -2.75 3.54 16.87
C ASP A 93 -3.72 3.02 17.94
N GLU A 94 -4.91 3.61 18.06
CA GLU A 94 -5.94 3.15 19.01
C GLU A 94 -6.45 1.75 18.64
N LEU A 95 -6.66 1.46 17.36
CA LEU A 95 -6.97 0.10 16.90
C LEU A 95 -5.87 -0.90 17.27
N SER A 96 -4.61 -0.52 17.09
CA SER A 96 -3.44 -1.34 17.43
C SER A 96 -3.33 -1.59 18.95
N LYS A 97 -3.58 -0.58 19.77
CA LYS A 97 -3.61 -0.72 21.24
C LYS A 97 -4.76 -1.63 21.68
N LEU A 98 -5.95 -1.43 21.10
CA LEU A 98 -7.14 -2.23 21.39
C LEU A 98 -6.94 -3.70 21.00
N SER A 99 -6.40 -3.97 19.81
CA SER A 99 -6.12 -5.33 19.34
C SER A 99 -5.15 -6.06 20.28
N ARG A 100 -4.07 -5.40 20.73
CA ARG A 100 -3.11 -5.96 21.70
C ARG A 100 -3.75 -6.21 23.07
N LYS A 101 -4.58 -5.28 23.56
CA LYS A 101 -5.31 -5.42 24.82
C LYS A 101 -6.23 -6.65 24.79
N LEU A 102 -7.04 -6.79 23.75
CA LEU A 102 -7.99 -7.90 23.60
C LEU A 102 -7.27 -9.24 23.46
N ASN A 103 -6.20 -9.30 22.65
CA ASN A 103 -5.42 -10.52 22.52
C ASN A 103 -4.73 -10.93 23.82
N ARG A 104 -4.28 -9.98 24.66
CA ARG A 104 -3.68 -10.27 25.98
C ARG A 104 -4.71 -10.79 26.99
N GLN A 105 -5.94 -10.27 26.94
CA GLN A 105 -7.03 -10.72 27.82
C GLN A 105 -7.52 -12.12 27.46
N ARG A 106 -7.30 -12.55 26.21
CA ARG A 106 -7.74 -13.86 25.74
C ARG A 106 -6.83 -14.98 26.24
N LYS A 107 -7.43 -16.01 26.82
CA LYS A 107 -6.76 -17.26 27.24
C LYS A 107 -6.53 -18.21 26.05
N SER A 108 -5.80 -17.72 25.04
CA SER A 108 -5.28 -18.42 23.84
C SER A 108 -6.23 -19.17 22.90
N THR A 109 -7.54 -19.19 23.13
CA THR A 109 -8.46 -19.96 22.26
C THR A 109 -8.95 -19.12 21.07
N GLY A 110 -8.79 -19.63 19.84
CA GLY A 110 -9.36 -19.05 18.61
C GLY A 110 -8.43 -18.13 17.80
N ASP A 111 -8.98 -17.61 16.70
CA ASP A 111 -8.28 -16.76 15.73
C ASP A 111 -7.82 -15.43 16.35
N ARG A 112 -6.64 -14.94 15.96
CA ARG A 112 -6.08 -13.66 16.47
C ARG A 112 -7.00 -12.49 16.09
N ILE A 113 -7.29 -11.62 17.06
CA ILE A 113 -8.01 -10.37 16.79
C ILE A 113 -7.02 -9.40 16.16
N THR A 114 -7.35 -8.89 14.97
CA THR A 114 -6.53 -7.90 14.25
C THR A 114 -7.30 -6.60 14.09
N GLU A 115 -6.61 -5.55 13.65
CA GLU A 115 -7.20 -4.26 13.32
C GLU A 115 -8.33 -4.44 12.28
N ASN A 116 -8.11 -5.31 11.27
CA ASN A 116 -9.13 -5.66 10.29
C ASN A 116 -10.38 -6.31 10.89
N THR A 117 -10.23 -7.13 11.93
CA THR A 117 -11.37 -7.71 12.65
C THR A 117 -12.17 -6.61 13.35
N LEU A 118 -11.49 -5.67 14.00
CA LEU A 118 -12.13 -4.54 14.69
C LEU A 118 -12.83 -3.60 13.71
N ILE A 119 -12.23 -3.32 12.55
CA ILE A 119 -12.85 -2.49 11.50
C ILE A 119 -14.15 -3.12 11.01
N ARG A 120 -14.18 -4.44 10.78
CA ARG A 120 -15.42 -5.13 10.37
C ARG A 120 -16.52 -5.01 11.43
N VAL A 121 -16.18 -5.23 12.71
CA VAL A 121 -17.12 -5.07 13.83
C VAL A 121 -17.61 -3.62 13.95
N ALA A 122 -16.72 -2.64 13.75
CA ALA A 122 -17.10 -1.23 13.76
C ALA A 122 -18.07 -0.88 12.63
N ILE A 123 -17.88 -1.46 11.43
CA ILE A 123 -18.82 -1.32 10.30
C ILE A 123 -20.17 -1.94 10.65
N ASP A 124 -20.20 -3.15 11.23
CA ASP A 124 -21.46 -3.78 11.64
C ASP A 124 -22.20 -2.93 12.69
N LEU A 125 -21.46 -2.36 13.66
CA LEU A 125 -22.01 -1.44 14.65
C LEU A 125 -22.57 -0.17 13.99
N LEU A 126 -21.85 0.43 13.05
CA LEU A 126 -22.30 1.61 12.31
C LEU A 126 -23.59 1.30 11.51
N LEU A 127 -23.63 0.17 10.81
CA LEU A 127 -24.81 -0.26 10.05
C LEU A 127 -26.01 -0.55 10.94
N SER A 128 -25.79 -1.08 12.14
CA SER A 128 -26.86 -1.29 13.14
C SER A 128 -27.49 0.01 13.64
N GLN A 129 -26.82 1.15 13.44
CA GLN A 129 -27.27 2.48 13.82
C GLN A 129 -27.60 3.36 12.61
N SER A 130 -27.76 2.75 11.43
CA SER A 130 -27.99 3.48 10.17
C SER A 130 -29.20 4.41 10.20
N ASP A 131 -30.26 4.06 10.93
CA ASP A 131 -31.45 4.90 11.11
C ASP A 131 -31.16 6.23 11.84
N LYS A 132 -30.03 6.33 12.54
CA LYS A 132 -29.61 7.55 13.25
C LYS A 132 -28.68 8.43 12.42
N LEU A 133 -28.17 7.93 11.30
CA LEU A 133 -27.20 8.64 10.49
C LEU A 133 -27.89 9.71 9.66
N GLU A 134 -27.64 10.97 10.04
CA GLU A 134 -28.16 12.14 9.33
C GLU A 134 -27.00 13.11 9.05
N GLY A 135 -27.01 13.72 7.86
CA GLY A 135 -25.99 14.67 7.44
C GLY A 135 -25.36 14.37 6.09
N LYS A 136 -24.53 15.30 5.62
CA LYS A 136 -23.82 15.26 4.33
C LYS A 136 -22.29 15.31 4.49
N THR A 137 -21.81 15.67 5.67
CA THR A 137 -20.38 15.75 5.98
C THR A 137 -20.01 14.72 7.05
N GLU A 138 -18.73 14.37 7.13
CA GLU A 138 -18.24 13.45 8.16
C GLU A 138 -18.54 13.96 9.58
N ASN A 139 -18.38 15.27 9.81
CA ASN A 139 -18.66 15.88 11.10
C ASN A 139 -20.16 15.80 11.47
N GLU A 140 -21.06 16.06 10.53
CA GLU A 140 -22.50 15.90 10.77
C GLU A 140 -22.87 14.43 11.10
N LEU A 141 -22.28 13.46 10.37
CA LEU A 141 -22.49 12.04 10.66
C LEU A 141 -21.99 11.66 12.05
N ARG A 142 -20.87 12.23 12.50
CA ARG A 142 -20.34 12.02 13.85
C ARG A 142 -21.24 12.61 14.92
N GLU A 143 -21.72 13.84 14.70
CA GLU A 143 -22.68 14.50 15.58
C GLU A 143 -23.97 13.68 15.73
N SER A 144 -24.48 13.09 14.64
CA SER A 144 -25.67 12.22 14.65
C SER A 144 -25.50 10.98 15.54
N LEU A 145 -24.27 10.50 15.70
CA LEU A 145 -23.90 9.39 16.58
C LEU A 145 -23.41 9.86 17.97
N SER A 146 -23.49 11.16 18.26
CA SER A 146 -22.96 11.76 19.49
C SER A 146 -21.46 11.52 19.69
N LEU A 147 -20.71 11.48 18.58
CA LEU A 147 -19.24 11.42 18.57
C LEU A 147 -18.67 12.85 18.48
N PRO A 148 -17.48 13.11 19.08
CA PRO A 148 -16.84 14.42 18.95
C PRO A 148 -16.49 14.70 17.48
N PRO A 149 -16.53 15.97 17.03
CA PRO A 149 -16.12 16.33 15.67
C PRO A 149 -14.65 15.98 15.44
N ASP A 150 -14.30 15.73 14.19
CA ASP A 150 -12.90 15.53 13.81
C ASP A 150 -12.26 16.91 13.55
N GLU A 151 -11.18 17.19 14.28
CA GLU A 151 -10.28 18.35 14.04
C GLU A 151 -9.49 18.20 12.73
#